data_AF-A0A7Z8K3Q8-F1
#
_entry.id   AF-A0A7Z8K3Q8-F1
#
_cell.length_a   1.000
_cell.length_b   1.000
_cell.length_c   1.000
_cell.angle_alpha   90.00
_cell.angle_beta   90.00
_cell.angle_gamma   90.00
#
_symmetry.space_group_name_H-M   'P 1'
#
loop_
_entity.id
_entity.type
_entity.pdbx_description
1 polymer ?
#
loop_
_entity_poly.entity_id
_entity_poly.type
_entity_poly.pdbx_seq_one_letter_code
_entity_poly.pdbx_strand_id
1 'polypeptide(L)'
;MAQGQVARVRLRAAAQVIAVLALVLTVADGFRWGNRWYVATQFAQSDVDSGNAMVAHAHEALVRGLALLLVAAVAAVIGWRVRVVVVHR
;
A
#
# COMPACT_ATOMS: atom_id res chain seq x y z
N MET A 1 -4.91 -33.68 -12.23
CA MET A 1 -3.73 -32.77 -12.22
C MET A 1 -4.05 -31.36 -12.75
N ALA A 2 -4.99 -31.17 -13.69
CA ALA A 2 -5.34 -29.85 -14.26
C ALA A 2 -5.94 -28.83 -13.26
N GLN A 3 -6.76 -29.27 -12.31
CA GLN A 3 -7.41 -28.36 -11.32
C GLN A 3 -6.40 -27.61 -10.44
N GLY A 4 -5.26 -28.22 -10.12
CA GLY A 4 -4.21 -27.60 -9.30
C GLY A 4 -3.43 -26.50 -10.01
N GLN A 5 -3.30 -26.56 -11.34
CA GLN A 5 -2.66 -25.49 -12.13
C GLN A 5 -3.59 -24.29 -12.29
N VAL A 6 -4.88 -24.52 -12.59
CA VAL A 6 -5.88 -23.44 -12.75
C VAL A 6 -6.01 -22.61 -11.46
N ALA A 7 -6.05 -23.28 -10.30
CA ALA A 7 -6.12 -22.60 -9.00
C ALA A 7 -4.89 -21.71 -8.74
N ARG A 8 -3.68 -22.14 -9.11
CA ARG A 8 -2.44 -21.36 -8.93
C ARG A 8 -2.37 -20.14 -9.84
N VAL A 9 -2.84 -20.26 -11.09
CA VAL A 9 -2.90 -19.13 -12.03
C VAL A 9 -3.86 -18.06 -11.53
N ARG A 10 -5.03 -18.46 -11.04
CA ARG A 10 -6.02 -17.55 -10.44
C ARG A 10 -5.48 -16.85 -9.19
N LEU A 11 -4.81 -17.59 -8.31
CA LEU A 11 -4.19 -17.04 -7.10
C LEU A 11 -3.11 -16.00 -7.45
N ARG A 12 -2.28 -16.28 -8.46
CA ARG A 12 -1.25 -15.34 -8.93
C ARG A 12 -1.86 -14.06 -9.50
N ALA A 13 -2.90 -14.18 -10.33
CA ALA A 13 -3.57 -13.03 -10.91
C ALA A 13 -4.19 -12.14 -9.81
N ALA A 14 -4.89 -12.74 -8.85
CA ALA A 14 -5.45 -12.01 -7.70
C ALA A 14 -4.34 -11.32 -6.89
N ALA A 15 -3.24 -12.01 -6.58
CA ALA A 15 -2.12 -11.44 -5.83
C ALA A 15 -1.48 -10.26 -6.57
N GLN A 16 -1.34 -10.33 -7.90
CA GLN A 16 -0.83 -9.21 -8.70
C GLN A 16 -1.77 -8.00 -8.66
N VAL A 17 -3.08 -8.21 -8.83
CA VAL A 17 -4.06 -7.13 -8.75
C VAL A 17 -4.02 -6.46 -7.38
N ILE A 18 -4.00 -7.26 -6.30
CA ILE A 18 -3.90 -6.74 -4.93
C ILE A 18 -2.60 -5.94 -4.74
N ALA A 19 -1.46 -6.45 -5.23
CA ALA A 19 -0.18 -5.76 -5.12
C ALA A 19 -0.20 -4.40 -5.83
N VAL A 20 -0.75 -4.34 -7.05
CA VAL A 20 -0.86 -3.09 -7.82
C VAL A 20 -1.79 -2.10 -7.13
N LEU A 21 -2.97 -2.55 -6.69
CA LEU A 21 -3.92 -1.68 -5.97
C LEU A 21 -3.32 -1.14 -4.67
N ALA A 22 -2.67 -1.99 -3.89
CA ALA A 22 -2.02 -1.59 -2.65
C ALA A 22 -0.87 -0.60 -2.91
N LEU A 23 -0.09 -0.79 -3.99
CA LEU A 23 0.95 0.15 -4.39
C LEU A 23 0.37 1.52 -4.78
N VAL A 24 -0.68 1.56 -5.59
CA VAL A 24 -1.35 2.81 -5.98
C VAL A 24 -1.89 3.55 -4.77
N LEU A 25 -2.55 2.83 -3.86
CA LEU A 25 -3.08 3.42 -2.62
C LEU A 25 -1.96 3.93 -1.71
N THR A 26 -0.84 3.22 -1.62
CA THR A 26 0.35 3.67 -0.89
C THR A 26 0.84 5.02 -1.42
N VAL A 27 0.94 5.16 -2.74
CA VAL A 27 1.37 6.41 -3.38
C VAL A 27 0.37 7.53 -3.09
N ALA A 28 -0.93 7.26 -3.23
CA ALA A 28 -1.98 8.24 -2.93
C ALA A 28 -1.94 8.71 -1.47
N ASP A 29 -1.69 7.80 -0.53
CA ASP A 29 -1.56 8.12 0.90
C ASP A 29 -0.27 8.89 1.20
N GLY A 30 0.82 8.64 0.47
CA GLY A 30 2.03 9.47 0.50
C GLY A 30 1.77 10.92 0.09
N PHE A 31 1.00 11.14 -0.99
CA PHE A 31 0.58 12.48 -1.40
C PHE A 31 -0.31 13.15 -0.35
N ARG A 32 -1.25 12.41 0.25
CA ARG A 32 -2.11 12.93 1.33
C ARG A 32 -1.31 13.33 2.57
N TRP A 33 -0.34 12.50 2.97
CA TRP A 33 0.59 12.82 4.06
C TRP A 33 1.34 14.12 3.76
N GLY A 34 2.00 14.21 2.60
CA GLY A 34 2.79 15.39 2.22
C GLY A 34 1.95 16.67 2.16
N ASN A 35 0.76 16.61 1.57
CA ASN A 35 -0.13 17.76 1.46
C ASN A 35 -0.60 18.26 2.84
N ARG A 36 -1.00 17.34 3.73
CA ARG A 36 -1.48 17.67 5.09
C ARG A 36 -0.34 18.19 5.97
N TRP A 37 0.84 17.61 5.86
CA TRP A 37 2.04 18.10 6.54
C TRP A 37 2.40 19.51 6.08
N TYR A 38 2.41 19.76 4.77
CA TYR A 38 2.68 21.09 4.21
C TYR A 38 1.72 22.14 4.76
N VAL A 39 0.41 21.86 4.73
CA VAL A 39 -0.62 22.76 5.28
C VAL A 39 -0.38 22.98 6.78
N ALA A 40 -0.14 21.92 7.56
CA ALA A 40 0.14 22.04 8.98
C ALA A 40 1.33 22.97 9.26
N THR A 41 2.42 22.85 8.48
CA THR A 41 3.60 23.71 8.66
C THR A 41 3.36 25.16 8.25
N GLN A 42 2.59 25.42 7.20
CA GLN A 42 2.29 26.77 6.72
C GLN A 42 1.37 27.54 7.69
N PHE A 43 0.46 26.84 8.38
CA PHE A 43 -0.51 27.46 9.29
C PHE A 43 -0.22 27.21 10.77
N ALA A 44 0.99 26.72 11.10
CA ALA A 44 1.37 26.34 12.46
C ALA A 44 1.29 27.47 13.50
N GLN A 45 1.35 28.73 13.06
CA GLN A 45 1.32 29.91 13.94
C GLN A 45 -0.05 30.60 14.00
N SER A 46 -0.94 30.31 13.05
CA SER A 46 -2.23 31.00 12.90
C SER A 46 -3.38 30.26 13.59
N ASP A 47 -3.32 28.93 13.66
CA ASP A 47 -4.30 28.11 14.38
C ASP A 47 -3.65 26.79 14.82
N VAL A 48 -3.29 26.73 16.11
CA VAL A 48 -2.55 25.61 16.70
C VAL A 48 -3.40 24.32 16.72
N ASP A 49 -4.71 24.43 16.94
CA ASP A 49 -5.61 23.28 17.01
C ASP A 49 -5.83 22.68 15.61
N SER A 50 -6.07 23.54 14.61
CA SER A 50 -6.15 23.11 13.21
C SER A 50 -4.84 22.52 12.70
N GLY A 51 -3.70 23.10 13.10
CA GLY A 51 -2.37 22.57 12.80
C GLY A 51 -2.15 21.17 13.37
N ASN A 52 -2.47 20.97 14.65
CA ASN A 52 -2.37 19.66 15.32
C ASN A 52 -3.29 18.60 14.67
N ALA A 53 -4.51 18.96 14.30
CA ALA A 53 -5.42 18.07 13.58
C ALA A 53 -4.86 17.66 12.20
N MET A 54 -4.26 18.60 11.46
CA MET A 54 -3.62 18.29 10.18
C MET A 54 -2.41 17.36 10.33
N VAL A 55 -1.60 17.52 11.38
CA VAL A 55 -0.49 16.59 11.68
C VAL A 55 -1.01 15.19 11.98
N ALA A 56 -2.07 15.05 12.78
CA ALA A 56 -2.69 13.75 13.07
C ALA A 56 -3.18 13.06 11.80
N HIS A 57 -3.88 13.79 10.93
CA HIS A 57 -4.34 13.25 9.65
C HIS A 57 -3.20 12.96 8.67
N ALA A 58 -2.09 13.69 8.72
CA ALA A 58 -0.89 13.36 7.96
C ALA A 58 -0.33 12.02 8.46
N HIS A 59 -0.22 11.84 9.78
CA HIS A 59 0.28 10.61 10.39
C HIS A 59 -0.58 9.39 10.03
N GLU A 60 -1.91 9.51 10.10
CA GLU A 60 -2.83 8.44 9.69
C GLU A 60 -2.63 8.02 8.23
N ALA A 61 -2.48 9.00 7.33
CA ALA A 61 -2.22 8.73 5.92
C ALA A 61 -0.89 8.00 5.74
N LEU A 62 0.18 8.44 6.43
CA LEU A 62 1.48 7.77 6.38
C LEU A 62 1.41 6.31 6.86
N VAL A 63 0.78 6.07 8.02
CA VAL A 63 0.65 4.72 8.59
C VAL A 63 -0.17 3.82 7.66
N ARG A 64 -1.26 4.33 7.09
CA ARG A 64 -2.07 3.59 6.12
C ARG A 64 -1.27 3.26 4.86
N GLY A 65 -0.51 4.22 4.33
CA GLY A 65 0.37 4.00 3.18
C GLY A 65 1.41 2.93 3.46
N LEU A 66 2.08 2.96 4.62
CA LEU A 66 3.05 1.94 5.02
C LEU A 66 2.42 0.55 5.16
N ALA A 67 1.23 0.45 5.74
CA ALA A 67 0.52 -0.83 5.84
C ALA A 67 0.19 -1.40 4.45
N LEU A 68 -0.26 -0.56 3.52
CA LEU A 68 -0.52 -0.96 2.14
C LEU A 68 0.76 -1.39 1.40
N LEU A 69 1.87 -0.71 1.64
CA LEU A 69 3.16 -1.09 1.09
C LEU A 69 3.59 -2.48 1.55
N LEU A 70 3.40 -2.79 2.84
CA LEU A 70 3.65 -4.12 3.39
C LEU A 70 2.76 -5.18 2.75
N VAL A 71 1.47 -4.89 2.57
CA VAL A 71 0.54 -5.78 1.84
C VAL A 71 1.02 -6.01 0.41
N ALA A 72 1.45 -4.96 -0.30
CA ALA A 72 1.99 -5.08 -1.65
C ALA A 72 3.25 -5.95 -1.70
N ALA A 73 4.17 -5.75 -0.74
CA ALA A 73 5.40 -6.53 -0.64
C ALA A 73 5.10 -8.02 -0.37
N VAL A 74 4.21 -8.33 0.56
CA VAL A 74 3.79 -9.72 0.86
C VAL A 74 3.14 -10.36 -0.36
N ALA A 75 2.24 -9.66 -1.04
CA ALA A 75 1.60 -10.15 -2.26
C ALA A 75 2.62 -10.42 -3.39
N ALA A 76 3.62 -9.54 -3.56
CA ALA A 76 4.70 -9.74 -4.50
C ALA A 76 5.58 -10.96 -4.17
N VAL A 77 5.92 -11.15 -2.89
CA VAL A 77 6.69 -12.32 -2.42
C VAL A 77 5.92 -13.62 -2.66
N ILE A 78 4.62 -13.65 -2.36
CA ILE A 78 3.77 -14.81 -2.63
C ILE A 78 3.73 -15.11 -4.14
N GLY A 79 3.53 -14.07 -4.96
CA GLY A 79 3.55 -14.20 -6.43
C GLY A 79 4.88 -14.76 -6.95
N TRP A 80 6.00 -14.32 -6.38
CA TRP A 80 7.34 -14.83 -6.72
C TRP A 80 7.52 -16.30 -6.33
N ARG A 81 7.13 -16.68 -5.10
CA ARG A 81 7.22 -18.08 -4.62
C ARG A 81 6.38 -19.03 -5.48
N VAL A 82 5.18 -18.62 -5.89
CA VAL A 82 4.33 -19.40 -6.80
C VAL A 82 5.00 -19.58 -8.18
N ARG A 83 5.65 -18.53 -8.72
CA ARG A 83 6.40 -18.62 -9.98
C ARG A 83 7.52 -19.67 -9.91
N VAL A 84 8.33 -19.66 -8.85
CA VAL A 84 9.46 -20.59 -8.68
C VAL A 84 8.98 -22.05 -8.62
N VAL A 85 7.91 -22.33 -7.87
CA VAL A 85 7.36 -23.69 -7.70
C VAL A 85 6.76 -24.26 -9.00
N VAL A 86 6.23 -23.40 -9.88
CA VAL A 86 5.71 -23.85 -11.19
C VAL A 86 6.84 -24.15 -12.17
N VAL A 87 7.97 -23.43 -12.11
CA VAL A 87 9.10 -23.63 -13.03
C VAL A 87 9.89 -24.92 -12.73
N HIS A 88 9.86 -25.42 -11.48
CA HIS A 88 10.61 -26.61 -11.05
C HIS A 88 9.78 -27.92 -11.07
N ARG A 89 8.57 -27.92 -11.63
CA ARG A 89 7.73 -29.11 -11.79
C ARG A 89 7.50 -29.42 -13.26
#